data_AF-A0A5J6L675-F1
#
_entry.id   AF-A0A5J6L675-F1
#
_cell.length_a   1.000
_cell.length_b   1.000
_cell.length_c   1.000
_cell.angle_alpha   90.00
_cell.angle_beta   90.00
_cell.angle_gamma   90.00
#
_symmetry.space_group_name_H-M   'P 1'
#
loop_
_entity.id
_entity.type
_entity.pdbx_description
1 polymer ?
#
loop_
_entity_poly.entity_id
_entity_poly.type
_entity_poly.pdbx_seq_one_letter_code
_entity_poly.pdbx_strand_id
1 'polypeptide(L)'
;MTMSTLTDRYVGAAMRSVPEKQRADLAAELRASIEDQLDARMAGGEPHDAAERAVLTDLGDPDRLAADYTDRPLHLIGPRYFLAWWRLTKLLWAIVPVCAAFGVALGQTLSGASFGEIVGSVASVTISVIVNVGFWTTLVFFIVERSAGGADVGFVSRWTPDQLPEPHDSGARLTDLIASLVLLGVAAGAVLWDHFVGTAYLAGRGWTSFLAPELWPWLIGGLLVLCACEAILAIRVYAYGRWTARSASVNLLLNALIVVPGVWLLMQGKLVNPTFFASVIPESGDTVAVIVGIVFGFTMVGVAGWDSVDAFLKAGRAGRTSTRRRAAVSAQ
;
A
#
# COMPACT_ATOMS: atom_id res chain seq x y z
N MET A 1 18.74 13.65 22.80
CA MET A 1 18.35 13.48 21.39
C MET A 1 19.54 12.87 20.68
N THR A 2 19.61 11.55 20.60
CA THR A 2 20.64 10.87 19.80
C THR A 2 20.09 10.68 18.40
N MET A 3 20.78 11.23 17.40
CA MET A 3 20.60 10.82 16.01
C MET A 3 20.78 9.29 15.98
N SER A 4 19.81 8.54 15.48
CA SER A 4 19.95 7.08 15.40
C SER A 4 21.14 6.75 14.50
N THR A 5 22.21 6.17 15.06
CA THR A 5 23.42 5.78 14.33
C THR A 5 23.11 4.66 13.33
N LEU A 6 23.97 4.41 12.34
CA LEU A 6 23.79 3.29 11.42
C LEU A 6 23.82 1.96 12.18
N THR A 7 24.63 1.88 13.23
CA THR A 7 24.66 0.77 14.18
C THR A 7 23.30 0.50 14.85
N ASP A 8 22.61 1.52 15.35
CA ASP A 8 21.28 1.34 15.95
C ASP A 8 20.25 0.83 14.94
N ARG A 9 20.34 1.28 13.67
CA ARG A 9 19.49 0.79 12.58
C ARG A 9 19.79 -0.66 12.25
N TYR A 10 21.07 -1.04 12.21
CA TYR A 10 21.52 -2.40 11.94
C TYR A 10 21.04 -3.38 13.01
N VAL A 11 21.29 -3.08 14.28
CA VAL A 11 20.85 -3.89 15.42
C VAL A 11 19.32 -3.99 15.44
N GLY A 12 18.62 -2.88 15.20
CA GLY A 12 17.16 -2.87 15.12
C GLY A 12 16.57 -3.68 13.96
N ALA A 13 17.31 -3.82 12.85
CA ALA A 13 16.96 -4.68 11.73
C ALA A 13 17.23 -6.15 12.03
N ALA A 14 18.42 -6.49 12.53
CA ALA A 14 18.83 -7.86 12.86
C ALA A 14 17.92 -8.47 13.94
N MET A 15 17.51 -7.67 14.92
CA MET A 15 16.71 -8.15 16.05
C MET A 15 15.20 -8.26 15.75
N ARG A 16 14.75 -7.89 14.53
CA ARG A 16 13.33 -7.86 14.17
C ARG A 16 12.70 -9.26 14.14
N SER A 17 13.44 -10.27 13.71
CA SER A 17 13.00 -11.67 13.59
C SER A 17 13.37 -12.54 14.79
N VAL A 18 14.20 -12.03 15.71
CA VAL A 18 14.66 -12.74 16.91
C VAL A 18 13.54 -12.82 17.97
N PRO A 19 13.38 -13.98 18.66
CA PRO A 19 12.41 -14.16 19.74
C PRO A 19 12.58 -13.13 20.87
N GLU A 20 11.47 -12.62 21.39
CA GLU A 20 11.46 -11.52 22.36
C GLU A 20 12.25 -11.81 23.65
N LYS A 21 12.30 -13.08 24.07
CA LYS A 21 13.03 -13.53 25.27
C LYS A 21 14.55 -13.38 25.16
N GLN A 22 15.11 -13.47 23.95
CA GLN A 22 16.57 -13.42 23.72
C GLN A 22 17.00 -12.11 23.04
N ARG A 23 16.02 -11.32 22.58
CA ARG A 23 16.25 -10.12 21.77
C ARG A 23 17.09 -9.06 22.49
N ALA A 24 16.88 -8.86 23.79
CA ALA A 24 17.60 -7.83 24.55
C ALA A 24 19.09 -8.20 24.70
N ASP A 25 19.37 -9.44 25.09
CA ASP A 25 20.72 -9.92 25.33
C ASP A 25 21.53 -9.96 24.02
N LEU A 26 20.96 -10.54 22.96
CA LEU A 26 21.60 -10.59 21.64
C LEU A 26 21.80 -9.20 21.02
N ALA A 27 20.90 -8.24 21.29
CA ALA A 27 21.07 -6.86 20.85
C ALA A 27 22.21 -6.15 21.60
N ALA A 28 22.41 -6.45 22.87
CA ALA A 28 23.50 -5.88 23.66
C ALA A 28 24.85 -6.45 23.21
N GLU A 29 24.92 -7.77 23.01
CA GLU A 29 26.11 -8.46 22.50
C GLU A 29 26.51 -7.98 21.10
N LEU A 30 25.54 -7.85 20.18
CA LEU A 30 25.81 -7.34 18.84
C LEU A 30 26.29 -5.88 18.86
N ARG A 31 25.74 -5.03 19.74
CA ARG A 31 26.23 -3.65 19.88
C ARG A 31 27.67 -3.61 20.39
N ALA A 32 27.97 -4.37 21.43
CA ALA A 32 29.32 -4.44 21.99
C ALA A 32 30.32 -4.92 20.93
N SER A 33 29.98 -5.97 20.18
CA SER A 33 30.83 -6.48 19.10
C SER A 33 31.05 -5.48 17.97
N ILE A 34 30.04 -4.67 17.62
CA ILE A 34 30.19 -3.59 16.63
C ILE A 34 31.09 -2.47 17.18
N GLU A 35 30.88 -2.07 18.43
CA GLU A 35 31.66 -1.01 19.10
C GLU A 35 33.15 -1.40 19.19
N ASP A 36 33.44 -2.63 19.60
CA ASP A 36 34.82 -3.17 19.64
C ASP A 36 35.50 -3.13 18.27
N GLN A 37 34.78 -3.53 17.20
CA GLN A 37 35.31 -3.50 15.83
C GLN A 37 35.49 -2.08 15.30
N LEU A 38 34.59 -1.17 15.68
CA LEU A 38 34.66 0.24 15.32
C LEU A 38 35.90 0.88 15.95
N ASP A 39 36.10 0.67 17.25
CA ASP A 39 37.24 1.18 18.00
C ASP A 39 38.57 0.67 17.45
N ALA A 40 38.63 -0.61 17.07
CA ALA A 40 39.82 -1.19 16.44
C ALA A 40 40.17 -0.50 15.10
N ARG A 41 39.18 -0.17 14.27
CA ARG A 41 39.40 0.54 12.99
C ARG A 41 39.73 2.01 13.16
N MET A 42 39.08 2.68 14.10
CA MET A 42 39.41 4.07 14.45
C MET A 42 40.82 4.19 15.03
N ALA A 43 41.26 3.23 15.85
CA ALA A 43 42.65 3.14 16.31
C ALA A 43 43.64 2.92 15.16
N GLY A 44 43.20 2.28 14.07
CA GLY A 44 43.93 2.13 12.81
C GLY A 44 43.98 3.40 11.94
N GLY A 45 43.32 4.49 12.36
CA GLY A 45 43.33 5.78 11.66
C GLY A 45 42.21 5.98 10.64
N GLU A 46 41.22 5.07 10.58
CA GLU A 46 40.03 5.26 9.74
C GLU A 46 39.06 6.30 10.34
N PRO A 47 38.45 7.16 9.52
CA PRO A 47 37.40 8.06 9.99
C PRO A 47 36.15 7.25 10.41
N HIS A 48 35.49 7.68 11.48
CA HIS A 48 34.36 6.96 12.09
C HIS A 48 33.27 6.52 11.09
N ASP A 49 32.83 7.37 10.15
CA ASP A 49 31.78 7.00 9.17
C ASP A 49 32.24 5.89 8.20
N ALA A 50 33.53 5.89 7.82
CA ALA A 50 34.09 4.83 6.98
C ALA A 50 34.22 3.51 7.79
N ALA A 51 34.69 3.60 9.03
CA ALA A 51 34.80 2.47 9.94
C ALA A 51 33.42 1.84 10.21
N GLU A 52 32.39 2.65 10.49
CA GLU A 52 31.01 2.20 10.74
C GLU A 52 30.46 1.46 9.52
N ARG A 53 30.59 2.04 8.32
CA ARG A 53 30.15 1.38 7.08
C ARG A 53 30.91 0.08 6.80
N ALA A 54 32.21 0.05 7.04
CA ALA A 54 33.03 -1.13 6.81
C ALA A 54 32.64 -2.27 7.77
N VAL A 55 32.50 -1.99 9.07
CA VAL A 55 32.10 -2.99 10.08
C VAL A 55 30.73 -3.57 9.75
N LEU A 56 29.76 -2.72 9.42
CA LEU A 56 28.43 -3.17 9.05
C LEU A 56 28.44 -4.00 7.75
N THR A 57 29.28 -3.62 6.77
CA THR A 57 29.45 -4.39 5.52
C THR A 57 30.03 -5.78 5.76
N ASP A 58 31.00 -5.90 6.67
CA ASP A 58 31.60 -7.18 7.04
C ASP A 58 30.62 -8.11 7.76
N LEU A 59 29.73 -7.54 8.59
CA LEU A 59 28.64 -8.26 9.26
C LEU A 59 27.58 -8.79 8.26
N GLY A 60 27.38 -8.11 7.13
CA GLY A 60 26.48 -8.55 6.06
C GLY A 60 24.99 -8.35 6.36
N ASP A 61 24.10 -9.07 5.66
CA ASP A 61 22.64 -8.86 5.75
C ASP A 61 22.11 -9.15 7.18
N PRO A 62 21.48 -8.17 7.86
CA PRO A 62 20.97 -8.32 9.22
C PRO A 62 19.93 -9.43 9.35
N ASP A 63 19.14 -9.71 8.31
CA ASP A 63 18.16 -10.80 8.34
C ASP A 63 18.83 -12.18 8.25
N ARG A 64 20.01 -12.27 7.62
CA ARG A 64 20.82 -13.48 7.62
C ARG A 64 21.44 -13.72 8.99
N LEU A 65 22.02 -12.69 9.60
CA LEU A 65 22.55 -12.76 10.97
C LEU A 65 21.46 -13.19 11.97
N ALA A 66 20.24 -12.69 11.80
CA ALA A 66 19.08 -13.09 12.61
C ALA A 66 18.67 -14.55 12.42
N ALA A 67 18.81 -15.08 11.21
CA ALA A 67 18.54 -16.48 10.91
C ALA A 67 19.56 -17.41 11.60
N ASP A 68 20.83 -17.02 11.62
CA ASP A 68 21.90 -17.74 12.32
C ASP A 68 21.65 -17.78 13.83
N TYR A 69 21.16 -16.69 14.44
CA TYR A 69 20.74 -16.69 15.86
C TYR A 69 19.51 -17.55 16.18
N THR A 70 18.66 -17.83 15.18
CA THR A 70 17.37 -18.54 15.39
C THR A 70 17.45 -20.01 14.97
N ASP A 71 18.62 -20.49 14.54
CA ASP A 71 18.91 -21.89 14.21
C ASP A 71 17.83 -22.52 13.31
N ARG A 72 17.34 -21.76 12.32
CA ARG A 72 16.33 -22.19 11.35
C ARG A 72 17.01 -22.58 10.04
N PRO A 73 17.35 -23.85 9.83
CA PRO A 73 17.98 -24.28 8.59
C PRO A 73 16.93 -24.27 7.45
N LEU A 74 17.27 -23.54 6.38
CA LEU A 74 16.37 -23.25 5.26
C LEU A 74 16.58 -24.33 4.19
N HIS A 75 15.75 -25.37 4.22
CA HIS A 75 16.02 -26.62 3.50
C HIS A 75 15.37 -26.77 2.11
N LEU A 76 14.64 -25.78 1.58
CA LEU A 76 14.10 -25.82 0.21
C LEU A 76 14.78 -24.86 -0.77
N ILE A 77 15.24 -23.72 -0.25
CA ILE A 77 16.04 -22.70 -0.93
C ILE A 77 17.13 -22.36 0.08
N GLY A 78 18.39 -22.42 -0.32
CA GLY A 78 19.52 -22.20 0.57
C GLY A 78 19.49 -20.83 1.25
N PRO A 79 20.22 -20.67 2.37
CA PRO A 79 20.10 -19.50 3.24
C PRO A 79 20.30 -18.17 2.53
N ARG A 80 21.11 -18.16 1.46
CA ARG A 80 21.42 -16.96 0.67
C ARG A 80 20.19 -16.37 -0.05
N TYR A 81 19.34 -17.21 -0.62
CA TYR A 81 18.25 -16.76 -1.50
C TYR A 81 16.87 -16.81 -0.85
N PHE A 82 16.71 -17.55 0.26
CA PHE A 82 15.42 -17.73 0.91
C PHE A 82 14.78 -16.42 1.34
N LEU A 83 15.53 -15.49 1.94
CA LEU A 83 14.97 -14.24 2.46
C LEU A 83 14.45 -13.35 1.31
N ALA A 84 15.19 -13.29 0.21
CA ALA A 84 14.77 -12.59 -1.00
C ALA A 84 13.51 -13.26 -1.60
N TRP A 85 13.50 -14.59 -1.74
CA TRP A 85 12.33 -15.36 -2.18
C TRP A 85 11.11 -15.09 -1.30
N TRP A 86 11.28 -15.13 0.02
CA TRP A 86 10.19 -14.99 0.97
C TRP A 86 9.61 -13.58 0.98
N ARG A 87 10.46 -12.55 0.90
CA ARG A 87 10.05 -11.15 0.76
C ARG A 87 9.27 -10.93 -0.53
N LEU A 88 9.80 -11.42 -1.65
CA LEU A 88 9.16 -11.30 -2.95
C LEU A 88 7.83 -12.04 -2.98
N THR A 89 7.80 -13.30 -2.53
CA THR A 89 6.59 -14.13 -2.53
C THR A 89 5.48 -13.50 -1.69
N LYS A 90 5.80 -12.97 -0.50
CA LYS A 90 4.84 -12.24 0.32
C LYS A 90 4.31 -10.98 -0.38
N LEU A 91 5.19 -10.21 -1.02
CA LEU A 91 4.79 -9.03 -1.77
C LEU A 91 3.85 -9.40 -2.92
N LEU A 92 4.19 -10.43 -3.69
CA LEU A 92 3.36 -10.90 -4.80
C LEU A 92 2.02 -11.45 -4.30
N TRP A 93 1.98 -12.24 -3.23
CA TRP A 93 0.73 -12.72 -2.63
C TRP A 93 -0.12 -11.61 -2.02
N ALA A 94 0.47 -10.49 -1.59
CA ALA A 94 -0.30 -9.35 -1.09
C ALA A 94 -0.99 -8.55 -2.22
N ILE A 95 -0.38 -8.49 -3.42
CA ILE A 95 -0.82 -7.61 -4.50
C ILE A 95 -1.55 -8.39 -5.60
N VAL A 96 -0.91 -9.43 -6.14
CA VAL A 96 -1.36 -10.10 -7.38
C VAL A 96 -2.74 -10.73 -7.23
N PRO A 97 -3.08 -11.45 -6.14
CA PRO A 97 -4.42 -12.03 -5.97
C PRO A 97 -5.51 -10.96 -5.91
N VAL A 98 -5.26 -9.82 -5.26
CA VAL A 98 -6.22 -8.72 -5.13
C VAL A 98 -6.50 -8.09 -6.50
N CYS A 99 -5.45 -7.80 -7.27
CA CYS A 99 -5.58 -7.26 -8.62
C CYS A 99 -6.29 -8.24 -9.57
N ALA A 100 -5.95 -9.54 -9.50
CA ALA A 100 -6.58 -10.57 -10.32
C ALA A 100 -8.07 -10.72 -9.97
N ALA A 101 -8.42 -10.77 -8.68
CA ALA A 101 -9.79 -10.83 -8.21
C ALA A 101 -10.60 -9.62 -8.72
N PHE A 102 -10.05 -8.41 -8.60
CA PHE A 102 -10.70 -7.19 -9.09
C PHE A 102 -10.92 -7.21 -10.61
N GLY A 103 -9.88 -7.58 -11.38
CA GLY A 103 -9.96 -7.63 -12.84
C GLY A 103 -10.96 -8.68 -13.35
N VAL A 104 -11.00 -9.85 -12.73
CA VAL A 104 -11.98 -10.90 -13.06
C VAL A 104 -13.39 -10.45 -12.70
N ALA A 105 -13.59 -9.89 -11.51
CA ALA A 105 -14.90 -9.38 -11.09
C ALA A 105 -15.42 -8.31 -12.06
N LEU A 106 -14.56 -7.36 -12.47
CA LEU A 106 -14.89 -6.34 -13.44
C LEU A 106 -15.25 -6.94 -14.80
N GLY A 107 -14.38 -7.82 -15.34
CA GLY A 107 -14.58 -8.44 -16.64
C GLY A 107 -15.86 -9.29 -16.71
N GLN A 108 -16.14 -10.07 -15.66
CA GLN A 108 -17.35 -10.90 -15.57
C GLN A 108 -18.62 -10.06 -15.41
N THR A 109 -18.53 -8.94 -14.68
CA THR A 109 -19.66 -7.99 -14.59
C THR A 109 -19.94 -7.34 -15.94
N LEU A 110 -18.89 -6.96 -16.68
CA LEU A 110 -19.01 -6.42 -18.04
C LEU A 110 -19.56 -7.43 -19.04
N SER A 111 -19.28 -8.73 -18.87
CA SER A 111 -19.86 -9.79 -19.70
C SER A 111 -21.28 -10.18 -19.31
N GLY A 112 -21.88 -9.54 -18.30
CA GLY A 112 -23.23 -9.84 -17.82
C GLY A 112 -23.35 -11.18 -17.09
N ALA A 113 -22.25 -11.69 -16.52
CA ALA A 113 -22.27 -12.92 -15.74
C ALA A 113 -23.14 -12.79 -14.49
N SER A 114 -23.76 -13.88 -14.07
CA SER A 114 -24.53 -13.94 -12.82
C SER A 114 -23.63 -13.80 -11.60
N PHE A 115 -24.20 -13.37 -10.46
CA PHE A 115 -23.45 -13.24 -9.22
C PHE A 115 -22.72 -14.53 -8.82
N GLY A 116 -23.36 -15.70 -9.01
CA GLY A 116 -22.75 -17.00 -8.72
C GLY A 116 -21.53 -17.30 -9.59
N GLU A 117 -21.58 -16.95 -10.88
CA GLU A 117 -20.46 -17.10 -11.82
C GLU A 117 -19.32 -16.14 -11.50
N ILE A 118 -19.64 -14.88 -11.15
CA ILE A 118 -18.64 -13.90 -10.71
C ILE A 118 -17.93 -14.40 -9.46
N VAL A 119 -18.65 -14.85 -8.44
CA VAL A 119 -18.05 -15.36 -7.20
C VAL A 119 -17.22 -16.62 -7.46
N GLY A 120 -17.74 -17.56 -8.27
CA GLY A 120 -17.02 -18.77 -8.63
C GLY A 120 -15.74 -18.51 -9.43
N SER A 121 -15.79 -17.61 -10.40
CA SER A 121 -14.62 -17.21 -11.21
C SER A 121 -13.58 -16.45 -10.38
N VAL A 122 -14.00 -15.50 -9.55
CA VAL A 122 -13.10 -14.78 -8.64
C VAL A 122 -12.41 -15.74 -7.68
N ALA A 123 -13.14 -16.66 -7.05
CA ALA A 123 -12.57 -17.63 -6.12
C ALA A 123 -11.56 -18.56 -6.81
N SER A 124 -11.96 -19.16 -7.94
CA SER A 124 -11.11 -20.10 -8.70
C SER A 124 -9.85 -19.42 -9.25
N VAL A 125 -9.96 -18.23 -9.84
CA VAL A 125 -8.80 -17.47 -10.34
C VAL A 125 -7.90 -17.04 -9.19
N THR A 126 -8.45 -16.56 -8.07
CA THR A 126 -7.66 -16.14 -6.91
C THR A 126 -6.82 -17.30 -6.37
N ILE A 127 -7.42 -18.49 -6.19
CA ILE A 127 -6.70 -19.69 -5.74
C ILE A 127 -5.62 -20.06 -6.76
N SER A 128 -5.96 -20.10 -8.05
CA SER A 128 -5.01 -20.42 -9.11
C SER A 128 -3.82 -19.45 -9.14
N VAL A 129 -4.07 -18.15 -8.98
CA VAL A 129 -3.03 -17.11 -8.94
C VAL A 129 -2.12 -17.29 -7.73
N ILE A 130 -2.66 -17.55 -6.54
CA ILE A 130 -1.85 -17.79 -5.33
C ILE A 130 -0.91 -18.99 -5.54
N VAL A 131 -1.46 -20.10 -6.08
CA VAL A 131 -0.69 -21.32 -6.36
C VAL A 131 0.37 -21.06 -7.42
N ASN A 132 0.04 -20.44 -8.54
CA ASN A 132 0.98 -20.16 -9.63
C ASN A 132 2.08 -19.19 -9.20
N VAL A 133 1.74 -18.11 -8.49
CA VAL A 133 2.73 -17.17 -7.95
C VAL A 133 3.69 -17.90 -7.02
N GLY A 134 3.18 -18.72 -6.09
CA GLY A 134 4.02 -19.49 -5.17
C GLY A 134 4.92 -20.49 -5.91
N PHE A 135 4.33 -21.25 -6.82
CA PHE A 135 5.03 -22.29 -7.59
C PHE A 135 6.13 -21.69 -8.48
N TRP A 136 5.80 -20.75 -9.36
CA TRP A 136 6.77 -20.19 -10.30
C TRP A 136 7.84 -19.36 -9.62
N THR A 137 7.48 -18.59 -8.58
CA THR A 137 8.49 -17.85 -7.80
C THR A 137 9.46 -18.82 -7.12
N THR A 138 8.96 -19.92 -6.53
CA THR A 138 9.82 -20.95 -5.93
C THR A 138 10.68 -21.65 -6.98
N LEU A 139 10.10 -22.01 -8.13
CA LEU A 139 10.82 -22.70 -9.20
C LEU A 139 11.95 -21.85 -9.78
N VAL A 140 11.72 -20.56 -10.02
CA VAL A 140 12.76 -19.63 -10.50
C VAL A 140 13.91 -19.57 -9.50
N PHE A 141 13.61 -19.39 -8.21
CA PHE A 141 14.64 -19.33 -7.17
C PHE A 141 15.40 -20.65 -7.02
N PHE A 142 14.70 -21.79 -7.12
CA PHE A 142 15.30 -23.11 -7.13
C PHE A 142 16.26 -23.31 -8.32
N ILE A 143 15.85 -22.91 -9.54
CA ILE A 143 16.71 -23.00 -10.73
C ILE A 143 17.92 -22.10 -10.59
N VAL A 144 17.73 -20.83 -10.19
CA VAL A 144 18.81 -19.87 -9.99
C VAL A 144 19.84 -20.42 -9.00
N GLU A 145 19.39 -20.98 -7.88
CA GLU A 145 20.29 -21.58 -6.89
C GLU A 145 21.05 -22.78 -7.46
N ARG A 146 20.35 -23.68 -8.16
CA ARG A 146 20.93 -24.92 -8.68
C ARG A 146 21.92 -24.67 -9.82
N SER A 147 21.66 -23.67 -10.66
CA SER A 147 22.52 -23.25 -11.78
C SER A 147 23.69 -22.38 -11.34
N ALA A 148 23.55 -21.62 -10.25
CA ALA A 148 24.61 -20.76 -9.73
C ALA A 148 25.74 -21.54 -9.04
N GLY A 149 25.51 -22.79 -8.60
CA GLY A 149 26.56 -23.66 -8.04
C GLY A 149 27.33 -23.05 -6.85
N GLY A 150 26.73 -22.12 -6.11
CA GLY A 150 27.37 -21.35 -5.03
C GLY A 150 28.00 -20.02 -5.46
N ALA A 151 28.21 -19.77 -6.76
CA ALA A 151 28.66 -18.47 -7.26
C ALA A 151 27.55 -17.42 -7.17
N ASP A 152 27.90 -16.15 -6.95
CA ASP A 152 26.96 -15.04 -7.00
C ASP A 152 26.66 -14.68 -8.46
N VAL A 153 25.40 -14.86 -8.87
CA VAL A 153 24.93 -14.58 -10.23
C VAL A 153 24.35 -13.16 -10.36
N GLY A 154 24.54 -12.30 -9.36
CA GLY A 154 24.14 -10.89 -9.42
C GLY A 154 22.62 -10.65 -9.35
N PHE A 155 21.82 -11.69 -9.10
CA PHE A 155 20.37 -11.58 -8.90
C PHE A 155 19.99 -11.03 -7.51
N VAL A 156 20.89 -11.16 -6.53
CA VAL A 156 20.77 -10.50 -5.22
C VAL A 156 21.90 -9.50 -5.14
N SER A 157 21.57 -8.22 -5.06
CA SER A 157 22.59 -7.19 -4.87
C SER A 157 23.39 -7.50 -3.60
N ARG A 158 24.72 -7.41 -3.67
CA ARG A 158 25.56 -7.49 -2.47
C ARG A 158 25.03 -6.46 -1.47
N TRP A 159 24.74 -6.92 -0.26
CA TRP A 159 24.17 -6.08 0.78
C TRP A 159 25.09 -4.89 1.05
N THR A 160 24.52 -3.70 1.18
CA THR A 160 25.24 -2.48 1.57
C THR A 160 24.51 -1.80 2.73
N PRO A 161 25.21 -1.05 3.60
CA PRO A 161 24.59 -0.32 4.71
C PRO A 161 23.47 0.63 4.27
N ASP A 162 23.48 1.10 3.02
CA ASP A 162 22.42 1.94 2.44
C ASP A 162 21.07 1.21 2.33
N GLN A 163 21.07 -0.13 2.30
CA GLN A 163 19.86 -0.96 2.29
C GLN A 163 19.23 -1.11 3.68
N LEU A 164 19.86 -0.56 4.74
CA LEU A 164 19.23 -0.50 6.05
C LEU A 164 17.89 0.23 5.94
N PRO A 165 16.81 -0.29 6.54
CA PRO A 165 15.54 0.44 6.56
C PRO A 165 15.78 1.83 7.15
N GLU A 166 15.54 2.87 6.35
CA GLU A 166 15.47 4.23 6.90
C GLU A 166 14.35 4.24 7.94
N PRO A 167 14.52 4.97 9.06
CA PRO A 167 13.40 5.32 9.91
C PRO A 167 12.42 6.07 9.02
N HIS A 168 11.42 5.36 8.48
CA HIS A 168 10.36 5.99 7.74
C HIS A 168 9.73 7.00 8.70
N ASP A 169 9.86 8.28 8.38
CA ASP A 169 9.01 9.30 8.96
C ASP A 169 7.58 8.85 8.73
N SER A 170 6.99 8.30 9.78
CA SER A 170 5.62 7.80 9.81
C SER A 170 4.58 8.93 9.74
N GLY A 171 5.02 10.10 9.30
CA GLY A 171 4.20 11.29 9.11
C GLY A 171 3.54 11.28 7.74
N ALA A 172 2.35 11.85 7.70
CA ALA A 172 1.72 12.20 6.43
C ALA A 172 2.64 13.20 5.71
N ARG A 173 3.16 12.78 4.55
CA ARG A 173 4.03 13.63 3.72
C ARG A 173 3.21 14.81 3.19
N LEU A 174 3.85 15.96 3.02
CA LEU A 174 3.23 17.12 2.37
C LEU A 174 2.76 16.77 0.95
N THR A 175 3.49 15.90 0.24
CA THR A 175 3.08 15.37 -1.06
C THR A 175 1.78 14.58 -0.99
N ASP A 176 1.59 13.76 0.05
CA ASP A 176 0.34 13.00 0.25
C ASP A 176 -0.83 13.96 0.50
N LEU A 177 -0.64 14.99 1.34
CA LEU A 177 -1.66 16.00 1.60
C LEU A 177 -2.03 16.75 0.32
N ILE A 178 -1.03 17.25 -0.43
CA ILE A 178 -1.26 18.00 -1.67
C ILE A 178 -1.95 17.11 -2.69
N ALA A 179 -1.51 15.88 -2.89
CA ALA A 179 -2.14 14.94 -3.81
C ALA A 179 -3.60 14.70 -3.43
N SER A 180 -3.90 14.45 -2.15
CA SER A 180 -5.28 14.27 -1.68
C SER A 180 -6.14 15.51 -1.88
N LEU A 181 -5.65 16.70 -1.53
CA LEU A 181 -6.40 17.95 -1.66
C LEU A 181 -6.63 18.34 -3.13
N VAL A 182 -5.63 18.14 -3.99
CA VAL A 182 -5.75 18.39 -5.43
C VAL A 182 -6.75 17.42 -6.04
N LEU A 183 -6.65 16.12 -5.75
CA LEU A 183 -7.58 15.12 -6.27
C LEU A 183 -9.02 15.43 -5.85
N LEU A 184 -9.21 15.74 -4.57
CA LEU A 184 -10.53 16.08 -4.02
C LEU A 184 -11.07 17.39 -4.60
N GLY A 185 -10.22 18.40 -4.78
CA GLY A 185 -10.57 19.67 -5.41
C GLY A 185 -10.94 19.50 -6.87
N VAL A 186 -10.22 18.65 -7.61
CA VAL A 186 -10.55 18.28 -9.00
C VAL A 186 -11.88 17.53 -9.06
N ALA A 187 -12.12 16.58 -8.15
CA ALA A 187 -13.38 15.84 -8.09
C ALA A 187 -14.57 16.75 -7.78
N ALA A 188 -14.47 17.59 -6.75
CA ALA A 188 -15.48 18.58 -6.41
C ALA A 188 -15.70 19.58 -7.56
N GLY A 189 -14.61 20.06 -8.17
CA GLY A 189 -14.64 20.94 -9.33
C GLY A 189 -15.35 20.31 -10.54
N ALA A 190 -15.11 19.02 -10.81
CA ALA A 190 -15.78 18.29 -11.88
C ALA A 190 -17.30 18.16 -11.64
N VAL A 191 -17.72 17.89 -10.40
CA VAL A 191 -19.14 17.82 -10.03
C VAL A 191 -19.83 19.18 -10.16
N LEU A 192 -19.16 20.25 -9.72
CA LEU A 192 -19.68 21.62 -9.87
C LEU A 192 -19.73 22.04 -11.35
N TRP A 193 -18.70 21.69 -12.13
CA TRP A 193 -18.65 21.94 -13.56
C TRP A 193 -19.82 21.25 -14.29
N ASP A 194 -20.07 19.99 -13.97
CA ASP A 194 -21.18 19.22 -14.55
C ASP A 194 -22.55 19.87 -14.28
N HIS A 195 -22.73 20.49 -13.11
CA HIS A 195 -23.98 21.19 -12.77
C HIS A 195 -24.11 22.56 -13.44
N PHE A 196 -23.06 23.38 -13.43
CA PHE A 196 -23.13 24.78 -13.89
C PHE A 196 -22.90 24.96 -15.38
N VAL A 197 -22.05 24.12 -15.98
CA VAL A 197 -21.69 24.21 -17.40
C VAL A 197 -22.33 23.08 -18.19
N GLY A 198 -22.39 21.88 -17.62
CA GLY A 198 -22.73 20.65 -18.35
C GLY A 198 -21.52 20.02 -19.01
N THR A 199 -21.61 18.73 -19.31
CA THR A 199 -20.50 17.89 -19.79
C THR A 199 -20.57 17.62 -21.29
N ALA A 200 -21.76 17.67 -21.90
CA ALA A 200 -21.93 17.54 -23.34
C ALA A 200 -22.86 18.63 -23.88
N TYR A 201 -22.57 19.12 -25.08
CA TYR A 201 -23.44 20.06 -25.79
C TYR A 201 -24.22 19.31 -26.88
N LEU A 202 -25.55 19.36 -26.80
CA LEU A 202 -26.42 18.79 -27.83
C LEU A 202 -27.10 19.89 -28.63
N ALA A 203 -26.96 19.80 -29.96
CA ALA A 203 -27.67 20.67 -30.89
C ALA A 203 -29.19 20.56 -30.66
N GLY A 204 -29.83 21.66 -30.24
CA GLY A 204 -31.28 21.74 -29.99
C GLY A 204 -31.72 21.51 -28.53
N ARG A 205 -30.87 20.97 -27.66
CA ARG A 205 -31.14 20.83 -26.20
C ARG A 205 -30.22 21.66 -25.32
N GLY A 206 -29.09 22.15 -25.85
CA GLY A 206 -28.09 22.88 -25.09
C GLY A 206 -27.16 21.96 -24.31
N TRP A 207 -26.54 22.49 -23.25
CA TRP A 207 -25.65 21.73 -22.38
C TRP A 207 -26.42 20.74 -21.51
N THR A 208 -25.94 19.51 -21.42
CA THR A 208 -26.50 18.44 -20.59
C THR A 208 -25.49 17.96 -19.55
N SER A 209 -26.00 17.72 -18.34
CA SER A 209 -25.22 17.16 -17.23
C SER A 209 -25.17 15.63 -17.30
N PHE A 210 -24.01 15.10 -16.93
CA PHE A 210 -23.71 13.68 -16.82
C PHE A 210 -24.35 13.07 -15.58
N LEU A 211 -24.27 13.75 -14.44
CA LEU A 211 -24.98 13.36 -13.24
C LEU A 211 -26.47 13.71 -13.36
N ALA A 212 -27.32 12.91 -12.72
CA ALA A 212 -28.74 13.19 -12.71
C ALA A 212 -29.02 14.55 -12.03
N PRO A 213 -29.72 15.50 -12.68
CA PRO A 213 -29.98 16.82 -12.11
C PRO A 213 -30.75 16.77 -10.78
N GLU A 214 -31.54 15.71 -10.58
CA GLU A 214 -32.36 15.44 -9.39
C GLU A 214 -31.54 15.21 -8.10
N LEU A 215 -30.23 14.95 -8.23
CA LEU A 215 -29.33 14.80 -7.08
C LEU A 215 -29.08 16.13 -6.36
N TRP A 216 -29.36 17.26 -7.01
CA TRP A 216 -29.27 18.58 -6.41
C TRP A 216 -30.56 18.96 -5.66
N PRO A 217 -30.45 19.76 -4.59
CA PRO A 217 -29.23 20.24 -3.96
C PRO A 217 -28.68 19.31 -2.87
N TRP A 218 -29.50 18.37 -2.39
CA TRP A 218 -29.25 17.70 -1.11
C TRP A 218 -28.18 16.60 -1.18
N LEU A 219 -28.24 15.71 -2.18
CA LEU A 219 -27.28 14.60 -2.27
C LEU A 219 -25.89 15.09 -2.68
N ILE A 220 -25.81 15.95 -3.70
CA ILE A 220 -24.54 16.54 -4.11
C ILE A 220 -24.01 17.52 -3.05
N GLY A 221 -24.87 18.32 -2.43
CA GLY A 221 -24.47 19.18 -1.31
C GLY A 221 -23.90 18.36 -0.15
N GLY A 222 -24.54 17.24 0.20
CA GLY A 222 -24.04 16.29 1.18
C GLY A 222 -22.69 15.68 0.78
N LEU A 223 -22.51 15.29 -0.48
CA LEU A 223 -21.25 14.78 -1.01
C LEU A 223 -20.13 15.82 -0.90
N LEU A 224 -20.39 17.08 -1.26
CA LEU A 224 -19.42 18.17 -1.14
C LEU A 224 -19.03 18.45 0.32
N VAL A 225 -19.99 18.32 1.26
CA VAL A 225 -19.70 18.40 2.70
C VAL A 225 -18.83 17.22 3.14
N LEU A 226 -19.09 16.00 2.66
CA LEU A 226 -18.25 14.83 2.96
C LEU A 226 -16.83 15.00 2.39
N CYS A 227 -16.69 15.52 1.16
CA CYS A 227 -15.41 15.90 0.60
C CYS A 227 -14.70 16.92 1.49
N ALA A 228 -15.38 17.97 1.96
CA ALA A 228 -14.79 18.93 2.88
C ALA A 228 -14.33 18.27 4.19
N CYS A 229 -15.09 17.32 4.73
CA CYS A 229 -14.69 16.53 5.90
C CYS A 229 -13.43 15.68 5.64
N GLU A 230 -13.29 15.09 4.44
CA GLU A 230 -12.07 14.37 4.05
C GLU A 230 -10.86 15.31 3.95
N ALA A 231 -11.03 16.50 3.35
CA ALA A 231 -9.98 17.51 3.32
C ALA A 231 -9.54 17.91 4.74
N ILE A 232 -10.50 18.14 5.64
CA ILE A 232 -10.21 18.47 7.05
C ILE A 232 -9.47 17.31 7.74
N LEU A 233 -9.86 16.06 7.47
CA LEU A 233 -9.15 14.90 8.01
C LEU A 233 -7.71 14.81 7.48
N ALA A 234 -7.50 15.04 6.19
CA ALA A 234 -6.17 15.05 5.58
C ALA A 234 -5.28 16.15 6.20
N ILE A 235 -5.80 17.36 6.34
CA ILE A 235 -5.12 18.49 6.99
C ILE A 235 -4.80 18.16 8.45
N ARG A 236 -5.76 17.59 9.19
CA ARG A 236 -5.57 17.18 10.57
C ARG A 236 -4.45 16.14 10.69
N VAL A 237 -4.47 15.11 9.85
CA VAL A 237 -3.47 14.05 9.88
C VAL A 237 -2.07 14.58 9.53
N TYR A 238 -1.98 15.52 8.59
CA TYR A 238 -0.75 16.26 8.29
C TYR A 238 -0.28 17.09 9.49
N ALA A 239 -1.16 17.88 10.11
CA ALA A 239 -0.81 18.73 11.26
C ALA A 239 -0.32 17.93 12.47
N TYR A 240 -0.89 16.76 12.73
CA TYR A 240 -0.44 15.87 13.81
C TYR A 240 0.73 14.96 13.42
N GLY A 241 1.14 14.95 12.14
CA GLY A 241 2.27 14.17 11.64
C GLY A 241 2.14 12.66 11.87
N ARG A 242 0.92 12.11 12.00
CA ARG A 242 0.70 10.67 12.19
C ARG A 242 -0.72 10.24 11.87
N TRP A 243 -0.85 9.06 11.29
CA TRP A 243 -2.11 8.33 11.22
C TRP A 243 -2.38 7.61 12.54
N THR A 244 -3.60 7.76 13.06
CA THR A 244 -4.06 7.02 14.24
C THR A 244 -5.16 6.05 13.84
N ALA A 245 -5.41 5.01 14.64
CA ALA A 245 -6.53 4.10 14.40
C ALA A 245 -7.87 4.85 14.30
N ARG A 246 -8.05 5.91 15.11
CA ARG A 246 -9.23 6.78 15.05
C ARG A 246 -9.34 7.52 13.71
N SER A 247 -8.24 8.09 13.21
CA SER A 247 -8.23 8.77 11.90
C SER A 247 -8.54 7.79 10.76
N ALA A 248 -8.01 6.57 10.82
CA ALA A 248 -8.30 5.52 9.84
C ALA A 248 -9.78 5.08 9.89
N SER A 249 -10.36 4.92 11.08
CA SER A 249 -11.79 4.62 11.21
C SER A 249 -12.70 5.76 10.70
N VAL A 250 -12.31 7.02 10.92
CA VAL A 250 -13.05 8.17 10.37
C VAL A 250 -12.94 8.22 8.85
N ASN A 251 -11.75 7.96 8.28
CA ASN A 251 -11.57 7.86 6.83
C ASN A 251 -12.43 6.73 6.24
N LEU A 252 -12.44 5.54 6.84
CA LEU A 252 -13.31 4.45 6.44
C LEU A 252 -14.79 4.85 6.46
N LEU A 253 -15.23 5.57 7.51
CA LEU A 253 -16.61 6.05 7.62
C LEU A 253 -16.94 7.06 6.51
N LEU A 254 -16.06 8.02 6.23
CA LEU A 254 -16.24 9.00 5.16
C LEU A 254 -16.33 8.32 3.79
N ASN A 255 -15.39 7.41 3.50
CA ASN A 255 -15.40 6.58 2.31
C ASN A 255 -16.72 5.79 2.18
N ALA A 256 -17.19 5.15 3.26
CA ALA A 256 -18.46 4.43 3.25
C ALA A 256 -19.67 5.35 3.00
N LEU A 257 -19.70 6.54 3.60
CA LEU A 257 -20.76 7.52 3.41
C LEU A 257 -20.81 8.10 1.98
N ILE A 258 -19.70 8.07 1.25
CA ILE A 258 -19.65 8.46 -0.17
C ILE A 258 -20.02 7.27 -1.06
N VAL A 259 -19.36 6.13 -0.85
CA VAL A 259 -19.46 4.98 -1.77
C VAL A 259 -20.78 4.23 -1.65
N VAL A 260 -21.30 4.01 -0.43
CA VAL A 260 -22.54 3.22 -0.26
C VAL A 260 -23.74 3.90 -0.93
N PRO A 261 -24.02 5.21 -0.70
CA PRO A 261 -25.10 5.89 -1.41
C PRO A 261 -24.85 5.98 -2.92
N GLY A 262 -23.60 6.23 -3.34
CA GLY A 262 -23.27 6.32 -4.76
C GLY A 262 -23.48 5.00 -5.50
N VAL A 263 -23.03 3.87 -4.95
CA VAL A 263 -23.28 2.53 -5.53
C VAL A 263 -24.77 2.24 -5.53
N TRP A 264 -25.50 2.55 -4.46
CA TRP A 264 -26.94 2.34 -4.39
C TRP A 264 -27.70 3.15 -5.47
N LEU A 265 -27.36 4.42 -5.66
CA LEU A 265 -27.94 5.27 -6.72
C LEU A 265 -27.56 4.77 -8.12
N LEU A 266 -26.34 4.28 -8.28
CA LEU A 266 -25.84 3.72 -9.53
C LEU A 266 -26.60 2.44 -9.91
N MET A 267 -26.83 1.55 -8.94
CA MET A 267 -27.65 0.33 -9.14
C MET A 267 -29.11 0.64 -9.48
N GLN A 268 -29.63 1.79 -9.03
CA GLN A 268 -30.98 2.25 -9.39
C GLN A 268 -31.03 2.99 -10.74
N GLY A 269 -29.90 3.20 -11.41
CA GLY A 269 -29.84 4.02 -12.63
C GLY A 269 -30.17 5.50 -12.39
N LYS A 270 -30.03 5.98 -11.14
CA LYS A 270 -30.34 7.35 -10.73
C LYS A 270 -29.12 8.23 -10.53
N LEU A 271 -27.91 7.67 -10.53
CA LEU A 271 -26.69 8.43 -10.34
C LEU A 271 -26.29 9.20 -11.61
N VAL A 272 -26.26 8.48 -12.73
CA VAL A 272 -25.98 9.03 -14.05
C VAL A 272 -27.31 9.42 -14.70
N ASN A 273 -27.35 10.54 -15.40
CA ASN A 273 -28.52 10.97 -16.14
C ASN A 273 -28.91 9.90 -17.17
N PRO A 274 -30.10 9.28 -17.05
CA PRO A 274 -30.47 8.10 -17.84
C PRO A 274 -30.60 8.41 -19.34
N THR A 275 -30.83 9.68 -19.68
CA THR A 275 -30.95 10.11 -21.08
C THR A 275 -29.64 10.61 -21.68
N PHE A 276 -28.57 10.75 -20.86
CA PHE A 276 -27.32 11.35 -21.30
C PHE A 276 -26.71 10.59 -22.47
N PHE A 277 -26.40 9.31 -22.28
CA PHE A 277 -25.75 8.51 -23.32
C PHE A 277 -26.65 8.25 -24.53
N ALA A 278 -27.95 8.01 -24.32
CA ALA A 278 -28.91 7.86 -25.42
C ALA A 278 -28.98 9.14 -26.29
N SER A 279 -28.78 10.31 -25.68
CA SER A 279 -28.79 11.58 -26.40
C SER A 279 -27.46 11.89 -27.11
N VAL A 280 -26.32 11.54 -26.50
CA VAL A 280 -24.98 11.83 -27.03
C VAL A 280 -24.55 10.77 -28.06
N ILE A 281 -24.97 9.52 -27.89
CA ILE A 281 -24.60 8.36 -28.71
C ILE A 281 -25.87 7.59 -29.09
N PRO A 282 -26.60 8.02 -30.13
CA PRO A 282 -27.91 7.45 -30.46
C PRO A 282 -27.91 5.95 -30.79
N GLU A 283 -26.84 5.43 -31.38
CA GLU A 283 -26.79 4.03 -31.83
C GLU A 283 -26.36 3.03 -30.75
N SER A 284 -25.64 3.46 -29.71
CA SER A 284 -25.06 2.57 -28.70
C SER A 284 -25.10 3.12 -27.28
N GLY A 285 -25.90 4.16 -27.03
CA GLY A 285 -25.98 4.87 -25.75
C GLY A 285 -26.29 3.97 -24.57
N ASP A 286 -27.20 3.00 -24.72
CA ASP A 286 -27.57 2.07 -23.64
C ASP A 286 -26.40 1.17 -23.26
N THR A 287 -25.69 0.61 -24.25
CA THR A 287 -24.50 -0.23 -24.02
C THR A 287 -23.40 0.58 -23.35
N VAL A 288 -23.15 1.82 -23.80
CA VAL A 288 -22.16 2.71 -23.20
C VAL A 288 -22.55 3.08 -21.77
N ALA A 289 -23.83 3.36 -21.50
CA ALA A 289 -24.32 3.67 -20.17
C ALA A 289 -24.07 2.52 -19.18
N VAL A 290 -24.32 1.27 -19.60
CA VAL A 290 -24.04 0.08 -18.78
C VAL A 290 -22.55 -0.07 -18.51
N ILE A 291 -21.70 0.02 -19.54
CA ILE A 291 -20.25 -0.11 -19.39
C ILE A 291 -19.69 0.98 -18.47
N VAL A 292 -20.04 2.25 -18.73
CA VAL A 292 -19.59 3.38 -17.90
C VAL A 292 -20.12 3.24 -16.48
N GLY A 293 -21.36 2.82 -16.30
CA GLY A 293 -21.93 2.56 -14.97
C GLY A 293 -21.12 1.51 -14.20
N ILE A 294 -20.86 0.35 -14.81
CA ILE A 294 -20.07 -0.71 -14.19
C ILE A 294 -18.66 -0.21 -13.84
N VAL A 295 -17.96 0.41 -14.79
CA VAL A 295 -16.61 0.94 -14.57
C VAL A 295 -16.61 1.97 -13.46
N PHE A 296 -17.56 2.91 -13.46
CA PHE A 296 -17.67 3.95 -12.45
C PHE A 296 -17.90 3.35 -11.05
N GLY A 297 -18.79 2.36 -10.93
CA GLY A 297 -19.03 1.65 -9.67
C GLY A 297 -17.79 0.92 -9.16
N PHE A 298 -17.10 0.18 -10.02
CA PHE A 298 -15.86 -0.52 -9.67
C PHE A 298 -14.74 0.43 -9.29
N THR A 299 -14.58 1.55 -10.02
CA THR A 299 -13.61 2.59 -9.68
C THR A 299 -13.92 3.21 -8.32
N MET A 300 -15.19 3.52 -8.03
CA MET A 300 -15.59 4.13 -6.76
C MET A 300 -15.30 3.19 -5.58
N VAL A 301 -15.67 1.91 -5.70
CA VAL A 301 -15.39 0.89 -4.67
C VAL A 301 -13.89 0.62 -4.53
N GLY A 302 -13.18 0.52 -5.66
CA GLY A 302 -11.73 0.25 -5.69
C GLY A 302 -10.92 1.37 -5.05
N VAL A 303 -11.21 2.63 -5.39
CA VAL A 303 -10.53 3.81 -4.82
C VAL A 303 -10.78 3.91 -3.33
N ALA A 304 -12.04 3.83 -2.88
CA ALA A 304 -12.38 3.93 -1.46
C ALA A 304 -11.82 2.76 -0.63
N GLY A 305 -11.82 1.55 -1.21
CA GLY A 305 -11.22 0.37 -0.60
C GLY A 305 -9.72 0.52 -0.44
N TRP A 306 -9.03 0.97 -1.49
CA TRP A 306 -7.59 1.25 -1.46
C TRP A 306 -7.22 2.33 -0.44
N ASP A 307 -7.92 3.47 -0.46
CA ASP A 307 -7.68 4.58 0.46
C ASP A 307 -7.87 4.15 1.93
N SER A 308 -8.93 3.41 2.21
CA SER A 308 -9.19 2.85 3.54
C SER A 308 -8.08 1.89 4.00
N VAL A 309 -7.64 0.98 3.12
CA VAL A 309 -6.54 0.04 3.43
C VAL A 309 -5.24 0.80 3.69
N ASP A 310 -4.89 1.78 2.86
CA ASP A 310 -3.68 2.59 3.05
C ASP A 310 -3.74 3.38 4.37
N ALA A 311 -4.88 3.96 4.73
CA ALA A 311 -5.10 4.64 6.01
C ALA A 311 -4.83 3.72 7.22
N PHE A 312 -5.33 2.48 7.19
CA PHE A 312 -5.06 1.48 8.25
C PHE A 312 -3.61 1.01 8.25
N LEU A 313 -3.00 0.79 7.08
CA LEU A 313 -1.58 0.44 6.99
C LEU A 313 -0.69 1.57 7.53
N LYS A 314 -1.01 2.83 7.25
CA LYS A 314 -0.33 4.01 7.81
C LYS A 314 -0.52 4.11 9.32
N ALA A 315 -1.74 3.89 9.83
CA ALA A 315 -2.02 3.87 11.27
C ALA A 315 -1.27 2.75 12.01
N GLY A 316 -1.23 1.54 11.44
CA GLY A 316 -0.51 0.40 12.00
C GLY A 316 1.01 0.62 12.03
N ARG A 317 1.56 1.32 11.04
CA ARG A 317 2.99 1.72 11.01
C ARG A 317 3.30 2.74 12.13
N ALA A 318 2.47 3.77 12.30
CA ALA A 318 2.63 4.79 13.33
C ALA A 318 2.46 4.27 14.78
N GLY A 319 1.63 3.25 14.99
CA GLY A 319 1.46 2.61 16.30
C GLY A 319 2.74 1.90 16.78
N ARG A 320 3.42 1.17 15.89
CA ARG A 320 4.64 0.40 16.21
C ARG A 320 5.82 1.29 16.61
N THR A 321 5.95 2.48 16.01
CA THR A 321 6.97 3.47 16.39
C THR A 321 6.71 4.04 17.79
N SER A 322 5.44 4.23 18.19
CA SER A 322 5.10 4.74 19.52
C SER A 322 5.38 3.74 20.65
N THR A 323 5.12 2.46 20.43
CA THR A 323 5.39 1.38 21.40
C THR A 323 6.89 1.19 21.62
N ARG A 324 7.68 1.21 20.54
CA ARG A 324 9.17 1.18 20.64
C ARG A 324 9.71 2.36 21.45
N ARG A 325 9.16 3.57 21.27
CA ARG A 325 9.60 4.76 22.01
C ARG A 325 9.24 4.71 23.50
N ARG A 326 8.07 4.16 23.87
CA ARG A 326 7.71 3.97 25.29
C ARG A 326 8.56 2.91 25.98
N ALA A 327 8.81 1.78 25.30
CA ALA A 327 9.68 0.73 25.84
C ALA A 327 11.12 1.21 26.08
N ALA A 328 11.64 2.08 25.20
CA ALA A 328 12.97 2.68 25.38
C ALA A 328 13.04 3.67 26.56
N VAL A 329 11.95 4.36 26.89
CA VAL A 329 11.89 5.32 28.01
C VAL A 329 11.68 4.64 29.36
N SER A 330 11.00 3.49 29.40
CA SER A 330 10.83 2.70 30.64
C SER A 330 12.04 1.84 31.01
N ALA A 331 13.02 1.73 30.12
CA ALA A 331 14.25 0.98 30.32
C ALA A 331 15.45 1.87 30.75
N GLN A 332 15.22 3.17 30.92
CA GLN A 332 16.12 4.13 31.57
C GLN A 332 15.62 4.44 32.98
#